data_AF-A0A357LXH5-F1
#
_entry.id   AF-A0A357LXH5-F1
#
_cell.length_a   1.000
_cell.length_b   1.000
_cell.length_c   1.000
_cell.angle_alpha   90.00
_cell.angle_beta   90.00
_cell.angle_gamma   90.00
#
_symmetry.space_group_name_H-M   'P 1'
#
loop_
_entity.id
_entity.type
_entity.pdbx_description
1 polymer ?
#
loop_
_entity_poly.entity_id
_entity_poly.type
_entity_poly.pdbx_seq_one_letter_code
_entity_poly.pdbx_strand_id
1 'polypeptide(L)' 'TGESGAGLVKVTMTGRHDVKRVELDDSVMQEDKEMLEDLLAAAVNDAVRKIEQNSQEHMAKMTSGMGLPPGMKLPF' A
#
# COMPACT_ATOMS: atom_id res chain seq x y z
N THR A 1 4.72 -0.82 -1.21
CA THR A 1 4.41 -1.77 -2.30
C THR A 1 3.43 -2.79 -1.79
N GLY A 2 2.34 -2.97 -2.53
CA GLY A 2 1.36 -4.02 -2.25
C GLY A 2 1.64 -5.28 -3.06
N GLU A 3 1.18 -6.43 -2.58
CA GLU A 3 1.37 -7.70 -3.26
C GLU A 3 0.19 -8.65 -3.07
N SER A 4 0.07 -9.62 -3.97
CA SER A 4 -0.91 -10.71 -3.87
C SER A 4 -0.32 -12.01 -4.42
N GLY A 5 -1.02 -13.13 -4.21
CA GLY A 5 -0.59 -14.44 -4.68
C GLY A 5 0.80 -14.82 -4.16
N ALA A 6 1.13 -14.51 -2.90
CA ALA A 6 2.46 -14.71 -2.33
C ALA A 6 3.61 -14.01 -3.08
N GLY A 7 3.33 -12.87 -3.72
CA GLY A 7 4.32 -12.05 -4.42
C GLY A 7 4.36 -12.27 -5.93
N LEU A 8 3.43 -13.08 -6.48
CA LEU A 8 3.22 -13.25 -7.92
C LEU A 8 2.81 -11.95 -8.62
N VAL A 9 2.09 -11.06 -7.90
CA VAL A 9 1.78 -9.72 -8.37
C VAL A 9 2.28 -8.71 -7.35
N LYS A 10 3.03 -7.71 -7.79
CA LYS A 10 3.52 -6.61 -6.96
C LYS A 10 3.15 -5.27 -7.60
N VAL A 11 2.61 -4.37 -6.78
CA VAL A 11 2.21 -3.02 -7.17
C VAL A 11 2.94 -1.99 -6.32
N THR A 12 3.80 -1.21 -6.95
CA THR A 12 4.46 -0.07 -6.32
C THR A 12 3.61 1.18 -6.52
N MET A 13 3.22 1.81 -5.41
CA MET A 13 2.37 2.98 -5.38
C MET A 13 3.00 4.07 -4.50
N THR A 14 2.81 5.34 -4.87
CA THR A 14 3.26 6.48 -4.06
C THR A 14 2.26 6.81 -2.95
N GLY A 15 2.66 7.60 -1.95
CA GLY A 15 1.75 8.11 -0.92
C GLY A 15 0.62 9.04 -1.41
N ARG A 16 0.56 9.35 -2.71
CA ARG A 16 -0.56 10.07 -3.35
C ARG A 16 -1.55 9.12 -4.06
N HIS A 17 -1.39 7.82 -3.85
CA HIS A 17 -2.11 6.75 -4.55
C HIS A 17 -1.79 6.63 -6.06
N ASP A 18 -0.73 7.27 -6.55
CA ASP A 18 -0.26 7.07 -7.93
C ASP A 18 0.49 5.73 -8.05
N VAL A 19 0.06 4.85 -8.96
CA VAL A 19 0.80 3.62 -9.31
C VAL A 19 2.04 3.96 -10.13
N LYS A 20 3.20 3.46 -9.71
CA LYS A 20 4.50 3.66 -10.37
C LYS A 20 4.97 2.43 -11.14
N ARG A 21 4.66 1.24 -10.64
CA ARG A 21 5.11 -0.02 -11.24
C ARG A 21 4.14 -1.14 -10.93
N VAL A 22 3.94 -2.01 -11.91
CA VAL A 22 3.30 -3.31 -11.75
C VAL A 22 4.31 -4.36 -12.22
N GLU A 23 4.54 -5.37 -11.40
CA GLU A 23 5.40 -6.51 -11.68
C GLU A 23 4.57 -7.77 -11.54
N LEU A 24 4.62 -8.63 -12.57
CA LEU A 24 3.92 -9.89 -12.63
C LEU A 24 4.96 -10.99 -12.82
N ASP A 25 4.84 -12.07 -12.05
CA ASP A 25 5.59 -13.28 -12.30
C ASP A 25 5.10 -13.98 -13.57
N ASP A 26 6.01 -14.58 -14.33
CA ASP A 26 5.70 -15.28 -15.57
C ASP A 26 4.72 -16.44 -15.36
N SER A 27 4.67 -17.03 -14.17
CA SER A 27 3.71 -18.09 -13.87
C SER A 27 2.26 -17.58 -13.87
N VAL A 28 2.05 -16.33 -13.45
CA VAL A 28 0.70 -15.73 -13.37
C VAL A 28 0.13 -15.45 -14.77
N MET A 29 1.00 -15.32 -15.78
CA MET A 29 0.59 -15.12 -17.18
C MET A 29 0.02 -16.40 -17.82
N GLN A 30 0.20 -17.55 -17.17
CA GLN A 30 -0.36 -18.83 -17.61
C GLN A 30 -1.74 -19.10 -17.01
N GLU A 31 -2.15 -18.30 -16.02
CA GLU A 31 -3.45 -18.41 -15.36
C GLU A 31 -4.55 -17.77 -16.22
N ASP A 32 -5.80 -18.13 -15.90
CA ASP A 32 -6.95 -17.51 -16.54
C ASP A 32 -7.02 -16.01 -16.24
N LYS A 33 -7.52 -15.25 -17.21
CA LYS A 33 -7.64 -13.78 -17.12
C LYS A 33 -8.33 -13.33 -15.82
N GLU A 34 -9.37 -14.04 -15.40
CA GLU A 34 -10.14 -13.74 -14.18
C GLU A 34 -9.26 -13.79 -12.92
N MET A 35 -8.39 -14.81 -12.81
CA MET A 35 -7.45 -14.95 -11.70
C MET A 35 -6.42 -13.82 -11.70
N LEU A 36 -5.90 -13.43 -12.86
CA LEU A 36 -4.96 -12.32 -12.98
C LEU A 36 -5.61 -10.98 -12.56
N GLU A 37 -6.85 -10.73 -12.99
CA GLU A 37 -7.61 -9.53 -12.62
C GLU A 37 -7.84 -9.47 -11.10
N ASP A 38 -8.21 -10.58 -10.48
CA ASP A 38 -8.40 -10.69 -9.03
C ASP A 38 -7.11 -10.47 -8.25
N LEU A 39 -6.01 -11.09 -8.68
CA LEU A 39 -4.70 -10.92 -8.06
C LEU A 39 -4.23 -9.48 -8.18
N LEU A 40 -4.39 -8.85 -9.34
CA LEU A 40 -4.03 -7.45 -9.52
C LEU A 40 -4.85 -6.53 -8.60
N ALA A 41 -6.16 -6.74 -8.54
CA ALA A 41 -7.03 -5.97 -7.64
C ALA A 41 -6.62 -6.14 -6.17
N ALA A 42 -6.29 -7.36 -5.75
CA ALA A 42 -5.80 -7.64 -4.40
C ALA A 42 -4.48 -6.92 -4.10
N ALA A 43 -3.51 -6.93 -5.03
CA ALA A 43 -2.22 -6.27 -4.84
C ALA A 43 -2.34 -4.74 -4.78
N VAL A 44 -3.25 -4.14 -5.57
CA VAL A 44 -3.56 -2.71 -5.51
C VAL A 44 -4.16 -2.35 -4.15
N ASN A 45 -5.14 -3.13 -3.67
CA ASN A 45 -5.76 -2.90 -2.37
C ASN A 45 -4.77 -3.05 -1.20
N ASP A 46 -3.87 -4.03 -1.28
CA ASP A 46 -2.78 -4.18 -0.30
C ASP A 46 -1.83 -2.97 -0.32
N ALA A 47 -1.54 -2.40 -1.49
CA ALA A 47 -0.72 -1.19 -1.61
C ALA A 47 -1.37 0.01 -0.94
N VAL A 48 -2.67 0.21 -1.14
CA VAL A 48 -3.46 1.28 -0.50
C VAL A 48 -3.44 1.12 1.02
N ARG A 49 -3.73 -0.07 1.54
CA ARG A 49 -3.70 -0.34 2.99
C ARG A 49 -2.34 -0.05 3.62
N LYS A 50 -1.26 -0.45 2.93
CA LYS A 50 0.12 -0.17 3.38
C LYS A 50 0.43 1.32 3.36
N ILE A 51 -0.09 2.09 2.41
CA ILE A 51 0.05 3.56 2.39
C ILE A 51 -0.67 4.18 3.58
N GLU A 52 -1.90 3.77 3.86
CA GLU A 52 -2.67 4.26 5.01
C GLU A 52 -1.96 3.97 6.33
N GLN A 53 -1.48 2.73 6.53
CA GLN A 53 -0.71 2.34 7.71
C GLN A 53 0.57 3.18 7.83
N ASN A 54 1.32 3.32 6.75
CA ASN A 54 2.56 4.09 6.77
C ASN A 54 2.30 5.57 7.07
N SER A 55 1.23 6.15 6.51
CA SER A 55 0.83 7.53 6.80
C SER A 55 0.48 7.72 8.28
N GLN A 56 -0.26 6.79 8.87
CA GLN A 56 -0.60 6.81 10.30
C GLN A 56 0.66 6.67 11.17
N GLU A 57 1.56 5.75 10.83
CA GLU A 57 2.83 5.58 11.54
C GLU A 57 3.73 6.80 11.46
N HIS A 58 3.86 7.43 10.29
CA HIS A 58 4.63 8.67 10.11
C HIS A 58 4.06 9.80 10.96
N MET A 59 2.73 9.92 11.01
CA MET A 59 2.06 10.92 11.84
C MET A 59 2.29 10.66 13.33
N ALA A 60 2.17 9.41 13.77
CA ALA A 60 2.44 9.00 15.15
C ALA A 60 3.91 9.23 15.55
N LYS A 61 4.86 8.94 14.66
CA LYS A 61 6.30 9.20 14.87
C LYS A 61 6.59 10.70 14.97
N MET A 62 5.94 11.51 14.13
CA MET A 62 6.10 12.96 14.15
C MET A 62 5.54 13.58 15.44
N THR A 63 4.36 13.17 15.89
CA THR A 63 3.77 13.65 17.15
C THR A 63 4.58 13.22 18.37
N SER A 64 5.12 11.99 18.36
CA SER A 64 5.98 11.47 19.43
C SER A 64 7.35 12.16 19.48
N GLY A 65 7.94 12.48 18.33
CA GLY A 65 9.24 13.17 18.23
C GLY A 65 9.19 14.66 18.57
N MET A 66 7.99 15.27 18.52
CA MET A 66 7.78 16.69 18.80
C MET A 66 7.38 16.98 20.26
N GLY A 67 7.30 15.95 21.12
CA GLY A 67 6.97 16.11 22.54
C GLY A 67 5.57 16.66 22.81
N LEU A 68 4.64 16.53 21.83
CA LEU A 68 3.31 17.10 21.96
C LEU A 68 2.50 16.32 23.00
N PRO A 69 1.96 16.99 24.04
CA PRO A 69 1.18 16.32 25.08
C PRO A 69 -0.06 15.65 24.48
N PRO A 70 -0.47 14.47 24.98
CA PRO A 70 -1.71 13.84 24.56
C PRO A 70 -2.89 14.78 24.83
N GLY A 71 -3.58 15.21 23.77
CA GLY A 71 -4.76 16.10 23.85
C GLY A 71 -4.65 17.44 23.12
N MET A 72 -3.50 17.78 22.52
CA MET A 72 -3.38 18.99 21.70
C MET A 72 -4.04 18.78 20.32
N LYS A 73 -5.32 19.15 20.18
CA LYS A 73 -5.97 19.31 18.88
C LYS A 73 -5.20 20.38 18.09
N LEU A 74 -4.47 19.95 17.06
CA LEU A 74 -3.93 20.88 16.06
C LEU A 74 -5.14 21.58 15.39
N PRO A 75 -5.20 22.93 15.39
CA PRO A 75 -6.30 23.65 14.81
C PRO A 75 -6.12 23.71 13.28
N PHE A 76 -6.48 22.62 12.60
CA PHE A 76 -6.79 22.61 11.17
C PHE A 76 -7.93 21.64 10.91
#